data_AF-A0A5E8MLD8-F1
#
_entry.id   AF-A0A5E8MLD8-F1
#
_cell.length_a   1.000
_cell.length_b   1.000
_cell.length_c   1.000
_cell.angle_alpha   90.00
_cell.angle_beta   90.00
_cell.angle_gamma   90.00
#
_symmetry.space_group_name_H-M   'P 1'
#
loop_
_entity.id
_entity.type
_entity.pdbx_description
1 polymer ?
#
loop_
_entity_poly.entity_id
_entity_poly.type
_entity_poly.pdbx_seq_one_letter_code
_entity_poly.pdbx_strand_id
1 'polypeptide(L)'
;MSKLTDNLDLADFGNTPQRGAKTLQAATEIGDKNELTVKEMDILIEADYYKKNGEFKTSSEIIKIRLDEIFSVMGFVAEYSSRWKSIMEDETAKQDFIKTYRKGVVGLIQREWFGKK
;
A
#
# COMPACT_ATOMS: atom_id res chain seq x y z
N MET A 1 -19.51 1.63 20.72
CA MET A 1 -19.09 2.40 19.54
C MET A 1 -18.58 1.41 18.50
N SER A 2 -19.36 1.18 17.44
CA SER A 2 -18.94 0.37 16.29
C SER A 2 -18.01 1.23 15.43
N LYS A 3 -16.81 0.73 15.12
CA LYS A 3 -15.89 1.43 14.21
C LYS A 3 -16.44 1.27 12.80
N LEU A 4 -16.31 2.29 11.94
CA LEU A 4 -16.75 2.21 10.53
C LEU A 4 -16.14 1.00 9.78
N THR A 5 -14.99 0.52 10.24
CA THR A 5 -14.31 -0.69 9.74
C THR A 5 -15.03 -1.99 10.06
N ASP A 6 -15.92 -2.01 11.05
CA ASP A 6 -16.56 -3.24 11.56
C ASP A 6 -17.71 -3.70 10.65
N ASN A 7 -18.25 -2.82 9.81
CA ASN A 7 -19.32 -3.12 8.83
C ASN A 7 -18.84 -3.04 7.37
N LEU A 8 -17.55 -2.82 7.15
CA LEU A 8 -16.95 -2.83 5.81
C LEU A 8 -16.51 -4.25 5.49
N ASP A 9 -17.46 -5.11 5.12
CA ASP A 9 -17.12 -6.36 4.44
C ASP A 9 -16.71 -6.03 2.99
N LEU A 10 -15.45 -5.60 2.84
CA LEU A 10 -14.84 -5.19 1.57
C LEU A 10 -14.70 -6.36 0.59
N ALA A 11 -14.90 -7.60 1.05
CA ALA A 11 -14.91 -8.79 0.23
C ALA A 11 -16.16 -8.90 -0.67
N ASP A 12 -17.28 -8.30 -0.25
CA ASP A 12 -18.58 -8.41 -0.94
C ASP A 12 -18.72 -7.51 -2.19
N PHE A 13 -17.78 -6.58 -2.42
CA PHE A 13 -17.96 -5.54 -3.44
C PHE A 13 -17.21 -5.74 -4.77
N GLY A 14 -16.51 -6.86 -4.99
CA GLY A 14 -15.83 -7.14 -6.26
C GLY A 14 -14.98 -5.96 -6.81
N ASN A 15 -14.80 -5.87 -8.13
CA ASN A 15 -14.17 -4.73 -8.82
C ASN A 15 -15.21 -3.66 -9.23
N THR A 16 -16.18 -3.37 -8.36
CA THR A 16 -17.22 -2.39 -8.70
C THR A 16 -16.78 -0.96 -8.38
N PRO A 17 -17.23 0.06 -9.13
CA PRO A 17 -16.99 1.47 -8.80
C PRO A 17 -17.43 1.86 -7.37
N GLN A 18 -18.41 1.13 -6.82
CA GLN A 18 -18.88 1.32 -5.45
C GLN A 18 -17.83 0.96 -4.41
N ARG A 19 -16.96 -0.03 -4.69
CA ARG A 19 -15.85 -0.40 -3.80
C ARG A 19 -14.84 0.74 -3.72
N GLY A 20 -14.39 1.25 -4.87
CA GLY A 20 -13.43 2.36 -4.92
C GLY A 20 -13.93 3.61 -4.18
N ALA A 21 -15.20 3.97 -4.38
CA ALA A 21 -15.81 5.09 -3.67
C ALA A 21 -15.85 4.89 -2.14
N LYS A 22 -16.20 3.69 -1.66
CA LYS A 22 -16.17 3.35 -0.22
C LYS A 22 -14.75 3.37 0.35
N THR A 23 -13.78 2.86 -0.40
CA THR A 23 -12.37 2.88 0.01
C THR A 23 -11.85 4.33 0.13
N LEU A 24 -12.26 5.24 -0.76
CA LEU A 24 -11.95 6.67 -0.64
C LEU A 24 -12.54 7.30 0.64
N GLN A 25 -13.79 6.95 0.98
CA GLN A 25 -14.43 7.43 2.21
C GLN A 25 -13.66 6.95 3.44
N ALA A 26 -13.38 5.65 3.52
CA ALA A 26 -12.60 5.08 4.62
C ALA A 26 -11.20 5.70 4.73
N ALA A 27 -10.52 5.94 3.60
CA ALA A 27 -9.22 6.60 3.55
C ALA A 27 -9.26 8.03 4.13
N THR A 28 -10.34 8.77 3.89
CA THR A 28 -10.50 10.14 4.41
C THR A 28 -10.63 10.14 5.94
N GLU A 29 -11.22 9.11 6.53
CA GLU A 29 -11.38 8.98 7.98
C GLU A 29 -10.10 8.55 8.70
N ILE A 30 -9.29 7.70 8.06
CA ILE A 30 -8.08 7.12 8.69
C ILE A 30 -6.79 7.84 8.30
N GLY A 31 -6.81 8.66 7.24
CA GLY A 31 -5.59 9.25 6.65
C GLY A 31 -4.82 10.17 7.59
N ASP A 32 -5.50 10.80 8.56
CA ASP A 32 -4.85 11.65 9.56
C ASP A 32 -4.37 10.90 10.82
N LYS A 33 -4.44 9.56 10.86
CA LYS A 33 -3.88 8.80 11.98
C LYS A 33 -2.35 8.80 11.98
N ASN A 34 -1.74 8.89 13.16
CA ASN A 34 -0.28 8.81 13.30
C ASN A 34 0.23 7.38 13.19
N GLU A 35 -0.52 6.44 13.76
CA GLU A 35 -0.24 5.02 13.67
C GLU A 35 -1.36 4.33 12.91
N LEU A 36 -0.97 3.56 11.88
CA LEU A 36 -1.89 2.82 11.03
C LEU A 36 -1.62 1.33 11.18
N THR A 37 -2.68 0.55 11.31
CA THR A 37 -2.63 -0.89 11.16
C THR A 37 -2.33 -1.28 9.71
N VAL A 38 -1.96 -2.54 9.46
CA VAL A 38 -1.71 -3.04 8.11
C VAL A 38 -2.94 -2.87 7.21
N LYS A 39 -4.14 -3.19 7.71
CA LYS A 39 -5.38 -3.01 6.96
C LYS A 39 -5.66 -1.55 6.61
N GLU A 40 -5.37 -0.62 7.51
CA GLU A 40 -5.55 0.81 7.26
C GLU A 40 -4.55 1.36 6.25
N MET A 41 -3.30 0.87 6.29
CA MET A 41 -2.30 1.14 5.26
C MET A 41 -2.77 0.65 3.88
N ASP A 42 -3.32 -0.56 3.83
CA ASP A 42 -3.83 -1.15 2.59
C ASP A 42 -5.00 -0.33 2.01
N ILE A 43 -5.94 0.12 2.85
CA ILE A 43 -7.04 1.02 2.44
C ILE A 43 -6.51 2.32 1.83
N LEU A 44 -5.49 2.95 2.43
CA LEU A 44 -4.91 4.18 1.89
C LEU A 44 -4.29 3.98 0.51
N ILE A 45 -3.58 2.86 0.31
CA ILE A 45 -2.95 2.54 -0.98
C ILE A 45 -4.02 2.29 -2.06
N GLU A 46 -5.07 1.53 -1.72
CA GLU A 46 -6.17 1.23 -2.62
C GLU A 46 -6.96 2.49 -3.00
N ALA A 47 -7.23 3.36 -2.01
CA ALA A 47 -7.86 4.65 -2.22
C ALA A 47 -7.02 5.54 -3.14
N ASP A 48 -5.70 5.61 -2.93
CA ASP A 48 -4.83 6.43 -3.76
C ASP A 48 -4.79 5.98 -5.21
N TYR A 49 -4.67 4.67 -5.43
CA TYR A 49 -4.73 4.10 -6.77
C TYR A 49 -6.09 4.38 -7.43
N TYR A 50 -7.20 4.19 -6.73
CA TYR A 50 -8.52 4.45 -7.28
C TYR A 50 -8.73 5.93 -7.62
N LYS A 51 -8.29 6.87 -6.75
CA LYS A 51 -8.38 8.31 -7.02
C LYS A 51 -7.64 8.71 -8.29
N LYS A 52 -6.46 8.11 -8.53
CA LYS A 52 -5.58 8.45 -9.65
C LYS A 52 -5.99 7.80 -10.97
N ASN A 53 -6.56 6.59 -10.92
CA ASN A 53 -6.79 5.77 -12.12
C ASN A 53 -8.26 5.50 -12.43
N GLY A 54 -9.19 5.74 -11.48
CA GLY A 54 -10.61 5.42 -11.63
C GLY A 54 -10.95 3.92 -11.60
N GLU A 55 -9.95 3.05 -11.43
CA GLU A 55 -10.08 1.59 -11.35
C GLU A 55 -9.70 1.11 -9.95
N PHE A 56 -10.48 0.17 -9.39
CA PHE A 56 -10.12 -0.45 -8.11
C PHE A 56 -9.12 -1.60 -8.35
N LYS A 57 -8.05 -1.62 -7.56
CA LYS A 57 -7.13 -2.75 -7.43
C LYS A 57 -6.80 -2.94 -5.96
N THR A 58 -6.50 -4.17 -5.57
CA THR A 58 -6.10 -4.46 -4.18
C THR A 58 -4.70 -3.93 -3.90
N SER A 59 -4.43 -3.57 -2.65
CA SER A 59 -3.10 -3.09 -2.21
C SER A 59 -1.98 -4.09 -2.56
N SER A 60 -2.24 -5.39 -2.45
CA SER A 60 -1.28 -6.45 -2.80
C SER A 60 -0.93 -6.45 -4.28
N GLU A 61 -1.90 -6.29 -5.18
CA GLU A 61 -1.67 -6.18 -6.62
C GLU A 61 -0.88 -4.91 -6.96
N ILE A 62 -1.28 -3.77 -6.38
CA ILE A 62 -0.63 -2.47 -6.60
C ILE A 62 0.84 -2.52 -6.15
N ILE A 63 1.09 -3.04 -4.95
CA ILE A 63 2.44 -3.17 -4.39
C ILE A 63 3.25 -4.18 -5.20
N LYS A 64 2.67 -5.33 -5.57
CA LYS A 64 3.38 -6.38 -6.31
C LYS A 64 3.92 -5.87 -7.64
N ILE A 65 3.11 -5.16 -8.43
CA ILE A 65 3.55 -4.59 -9.72
C ILE A 65 4.80 -3.72 -9.53
N ARG A 66 4.78 -2.85 -8.51
CA ARG A 66 5.93 -1.98 -8.20
C ARG A 66 7.14 -2.74 -7.69
N LEU A 67 6.94 -3.74 -6.84
CA LEU A 67 8.04 -4.56 -6.33
C LEU A 67 8.69 -5.39 -7.43
N ASP A 68 7.91 -5.93 -8.37
CA ASP A 68 8.43 -6.68 -9.50
C ASP A 68 9.31 -5.78 -10.40
N GLU A 69 8.88 -4.53 -10.66
CA GLU A 69 9.70 -3.51 -11.34
C GLU A 69 11.00 -3.23 -10.58
N ILE A 70 10.91 -2.99 -9.26
CA ILE A 70 12.07 -2.72 -8.41
C ILE A 70 13.04 -3.90 -8.43
N PHE A 71 12.58 -5.12 -8.15
CA PHE A 71 13.44 -6.29 -8.08
C PHE A 71 14.05 -6.65 -9.44
N SER A 72 13.36 -6.37 -10.55
CA SER A 72 13.93 -6.54 -11.88
C SER A 72 15.17 -5.65 -12.10
N VAL A 73 15.10 -4.37 -11.71
CA VAL A 73 16.22 -3.43 -11.85
C VAL A 73 17.31 -3.72 -10.81
N MET A 74 16.91 -3.97 -9.57
CA MET A 74 17.84 -4.14 -8.47
C MET A 74 18.55 -5.50 -8.48
N GLY A 75 18.06 -6.47 -9.27
CA GLY A 75 18.78 -7.68 -9.64
C GLY A 75 20.16 -7.41 -10.20
N PHE A 76 20.28 -6.43 -11.10
CA PHE A 76 21.57 -6.00 -11.62
C PHE A 76 22.43 -5.32 -10.54
N VAL A 77 21.81 -4.50 -9.68
CA VAL A 77 22.52 -3.78 -8.62
C VAL A 77 23.03 -4.71 -7.52
N ALA A 78 22.39 -5.86 -7.30
CA ALA A 78 22.77 -6.84 -6.30
C ALA A 78 24.19 -7.39 -6.51
N GLU A 79 24.72 -7.39 -7.74
CA GLU A 79 26.12 -7.75 -8.03
C GLU A 79 27.13 -6.82 -7.34
N TYR A 80 26.75 -5.56 -7.10
CA TYR A 80 27.63 -4.51 -6.57
C TYR A 80 27.18 -3.97 -5.20
N SER A 81 26.07 -4.48 -4.66
CA SER A 81 25.50 -4.01 -3.39
C SER A 81 25.17 -5.19 -2.48
N SER A 82 25.93 -5.32 -1.39
CA SER A 82 25.68 -6.34 -0.35
C SER A 82 24.28 -6.25 0.25
N ARG A 83 23.74 -5.04 0.37
CA ARG A 83 22.38 -4.81 0.84
C ARG A 83 21.35 -5.38 -0.13
N TRP A 84 21.46 -5.09 -1.43
CA TRP A 84 20.51 -5.60 -2.42
C TRP A 84 20.67 -7.10 -2.64
N LYS A 85 21.89 -7.61 -2.59
CA LYS A 85 22.15 -9.04 -2.56
C LYS A 85 21.40 -9.73 -1.41
N SER A 86 21.53 -9.21 -0.20
CA SER A 86 20.80 -9.74 0.97
C SER A 86 19.28 -9.66 0.79
N ILE A 87 18.74 -8.52 0.32
CA ILE A 87 17.30 -8.37 0.06
C ILE A 87 16.77 -9.39 -0.97
N MET A 88 17.60 -9.81 -1.92
CA MET A 88 17.20 -10.74 -2.97
C MET A 88 17.37 -12.22 -2.62
N GLU A 89 18.35 -12.56 -1.78
CA GLU A 89 18.66 -13.94 -1.41
C GLU A 89 18.01 -14.38 -0.09
N ASP A 90 17.70 -13.44 0.81
CA ASP A 90 17.11 -13.71 2.13
C ASP A 90 15.64 -13.27 2.20
N GLU A 91 14.75 -14.23 2.45
CA GLU A 91 13.31 -13.96 2.51
C GLU A 91 12.92 -13.02 3.66
N THR A 92 13.61 -13.08 4.80
CA THR A 92 13.36 -12.15 5.93
C THR A 92 13.72 -10.72 5.52
N ALA A 93 14.90 -10.53 4.92
CA ALA A 93 15.35 -9.23 4.44
C ALA A 93 14.40 -8.68 3.35
N LYS A 94 13.91 -9.55 2.48
CA LYS A 94 12.91 -9.21 1.47
C LYS A 94 11.60 -8.74 2.09
N GLN A 95 11.07 -9.48 3.06
CA GLN A 95 9.82 -9.11 3.75
C GLN A 95 9.96 -7.79 4.52
N ASP A 96 11.11 -7.55 5.16
CA ASP A 96 11.40 -6.28 5.83
C ASP A 96 11.47 -5.10 4.86
N PHE A 97 12.06 -5.31 3.68
CA PHE A 97 12.04 -4.32 2.60
C PHE A 97 10.60 -4.02 2.16
N ILE A 98 9.79 -5.03 1.89
CA ILE A 98 8.39 -4.88 1.45
C ILE A 98 7.57 -4.12 2.50
N LYS A 99 7.74 -4.44 3.77
CA LYS A 99 7.08 -3.76 4.89
C LYS A 99 7.48 -2.28 4.97
N THR A 100 8.77 -2.00 4.79
CA THR A 100 9.30 -0.63 4.77
C THR A 100 8.79 0.14 3.57
N TYR A 101 8.78 -0.48 2.39
CA TYR A 101 8.25 0.09 1.16
C TYR A 101 6.77 0.47 1.33
N ARG A 102 5.94 -0.43 1.86
CA ARG A 102 4.51 -0.17 2.12
C ARG A 102 4.32 1.04 3.02
N LYS A 103 5.06 1.13 4.12
CA LYS A 103 5.04 2.29 5.02
C LYS A 103 5.46 3.58 4.31
N GLY A 104 6.49 3.51 3.45
CA GLY A 104 6.95 4.64 2.65
C GLY A 104 5.89 5.15 1.67
N VAL A 105 5.19 4.25 0.98
CA VAL A 105 4.07 4.58 0.08
C VAL A 105 2.96 5.28 0.87
N VAL A 106 2.55 4.72 2.00
CA VAL A 106 1.51 5.33 2.85
C VAL A 106 1.93 6.70 3.36
N GLY A 107 3.19 6.85 3.78
CA GLY A 107 3.72 8.15 4.18
C GLY A 107 3.60 9.17 3.07
N LEU A 108 3.93 8.81 1.82
CA LEU A 108 3.75 9.70 0.66
C LEU A 108 2.28 10.11 0.46
N ILE A 109 1.36 9.15 0.55
CA ILE A 109 -0.08 9.43 0.45
C ILE A 109 -0.53 10.37 1.57
N GLN A 110 -0.09 10.14 2.82
CA GLN A 110 -0.42 10.99 3.95
C GLN A 110 0.06 12.43 3.79
N ARG A 111 1.24 12.62 3.19
CA ARG A 111 1.76 13.96 2.86
C ARG A 111 0.97 14.62 1.73
N GLU A 112 0.71 13.87 0.66
CA GLU A 112 0.02 14.38 -0.54
C GLU A 112 -1.45 14.75 -0.23
N TRP A 113 -2.15 13.92 0.53
CA TRP A 113 -3.60 14.06 0.73
C TRP A 113 -3.95 14.84 1.99
N PHE A 114 -3.16 14.71 3.06
CA PHE A 114 -3.50 15.22 4.39
C PHE A 114 -2.48 16.21 4.93
N GLY A 115 -1.44 16.56 4.16
CA GLY A 115 -0.46 17.56 4.54
C GLY A 115 0.41 17.17 5.75
N LYS A 116 0.50 15.88 6.07
CA LYS A 116 1.44 15.39 7.09
C LYS A 116 2.87 15.71 6.69
N LYS A 117 3.74 15.94 7.68
CA LYS A 117 5.17 16.20 7.46
C LYS A 117 6.00 14.98 7.83
#